data_AF-R6TQY2-F1
#
_entry.id   AF-R6TQY2-F1
#
_cell.length_a   1.000
_cell.length_b   1.000
_cell.length_c   1.000
_cell.angle_alpha   90.00
_cell.angle_beta   90.00
_cell.angle_gamma   90.00
#
_symmetry.space_group_name_H-M   'P 1'
#
loop_
_entity.id
_entity.type
_entity.pdbx_description
1 polymer ?
#
loop_
_entity_poly.entity_id
_entity_poly.type
_entity_poly.pdbx_seq_one_letter_code
_entity_poly.pdbx_strand_id
1 'polypeptide(L)'
;MKAPEIKHYINWLGRVEYRNINCSFTYDETSYAAIDRIFRLLHRLEPGPENTSWELWLRAERGTIEDFGSFEELRADGQVESFEEFETWWHSEFPEEAAWFHFAAGEDQKIGYRAIFLGHRHVLEVDSRKERAFPYDIAPFTAWLEGAVRDTVQMVETGSYQELVERELPIWHRTGTILRRDLWRVFPQWKEEFFQDFSQQEVEEFLTSAVGYPLENNKRLPSVTANEFYHFCALGYRAMGYTGTEKSEKEQYALHADGRDEGLSKLDGDSPEAFARWLKERPRTGHPWEVCRGGNSTHIDCIVHQDAHGYYLVVAGLAETRTIEAVRFFLALYRAGVPVCIRNTEELKARLTGAESIGIVPEGVFPAYCHDRFPGESIVDFMNLPRERQDELAKYCRWQPIPVPRMKKEGETP
;
A
#
# COMPACT_ATOMS: atom_id res chain seq x y z
N MET A 1 -15.97 24.07 -14.83
CA MET A 1 -15.98 23.26 -13.59
C MET A 1 -14.77 23.61 -12.75
N LYS A 2 -14.97 23.72 -11.45
CA LYS A 2 -13.93 23.98 -10.45
C LYS A 2 -13.61 22.72 -9.65
N ALA A 3 -12.55 22.76 -8.85
CA ALA A 3 -12.02 21.61 -8.14
C ALA A 3 -13.06 20.87 -7.26
N PRO A 4 -13.97 21.54 -6.53
CA PRO A 4 -14.99 20.85 -5.75
C PRO A 4 -15.98 20.05 -6.59
N GLU A 5 -16.49 20.63 -7.68
CA GLU A 5 -17.38 19.92 -8.60
C GLU A 5 -16.68 18.69 -9.20
N ILE A 6 -15.42 18.83 -9.59
CA ILE A 6 -14.60 17.72 -10.11
C ILE A 6 -14.45 16.62 -9.05
N LYS A 7 -14.14 16.99 -7.80
CA LYS A 7 -14.05 16.04 -6.67
C LYS A 7 -15.38 15.34 -6.42
N HIS A 8 -16.50 16.03 -6.57
CA HIS A 8 -17.83 15.42 -6.49
C HIS A 8 -18.00 14.30 -7.53
N TYR A 9 -17.66 14.55 -8.81
CA TYR A 9 -17.69 13.50 -9.84
C TYR A 9 -16.72 12.35 -9.54
N ILE A 10 -15.50 12.63 -9.08
CA ILE A 10 -14.53 11.59 -8.66
C ILE A 10 -15.13 10.72 -7.54
N ASN A 11 -15.83 11.33 -6.58
CA ASN A 11 -16.46 10.61 -5.48
C ASN A 11 -17.67 9.80 -5.93
N TRP A 12 -18.51 10.36 -6.81
CA TRP A 12 -19.69 9.67 -7.34
C TRP A 12 -19.30 8.51 -8.26
N LEU A 13 -18.54 8.80 -9.32
CA LEU A 13 -18.14 7.80 -10.31
C LEU A 13 -17.14 6.80 -9.74
N GLY A 14 -16.27 7.21 -8.81
CA GLY A 14 -15.35 6.32 -8.13
C GLY A 14 -16.00 5.29 -7.20
N ARG A 15 -17.29 5.45 -6.86
CA ARG A 15 -18.10 4.45 -6.14
C ARG A 15 -18.74 3.44 -7.08
N VAL A 16 -18.72 3.67 -8.39
CA VAL A 16 -19.26 2.73 -9.36
C VAL A 16 -18.33 1.52 -9.42
N GLU A 17 -18.89 0.34 -9.22
CA GLU A 17 -18.15 -0.92 -9.26
C GLU A 17 -17.89 -1.37 -10.71
N TYR A 18 -17.20 -0.56 -11.52
CA TYR A 18 -16.91 -0.87 -12.92
C TYR A 18 -16.32 -2.27 -13.12
N ARG A 19 -15.49 -2.75 -12.18
CA ARG A 19 -14.89 -4.10 -12.25
C ARG A 19 -15.87 -5.25 -12.02
N ASN A 20 -17.07 -4.96 -11.52
CA ASN A 20 -18.12 -5.96 -11.35
C ASN A 20 -18.69 -6.32 -12.73
N ILE A 21 -18.72 -7.63 -13.05
CA ILE A 21 -19.21 -8.13 -14.33
C ILE A 21 -20.68 -7.74 -14.59
N ASN A 22 -21.44 -7.52 -13.52
CA ASN A 22 -22.84 -7.12 -13.57
C ASN A 22 -23.04 -5.59 -13.56
N CYS A 23 -21.95 -4.80 -13.57
CA CYS A 23 -22.06 -3.35 -13.65
C CYS A 23 -22.52 -2.94 -15.06
N SER A 24 -23.69 -2.31 -15.14
CA SER A 24 -24.29 -1.80 -16.37
C SER A 24 -24.29 -0.26 -16.43
N PHE A 25 -23.39 0.40 -15.70
CA PHE A 25 -23.32 1.87 -15.67
C PHE A 25 -22.93 2.41 -17.05
N THR A 26 -23.77 3.30 -17.59
CA THR A 26 -23.60 3.86 -18.93
C THR A 26 -23.69 5.36 -18.96
N TYR A 27 -23.11 5.96 -19.99
CA TYR A 27 -23.07 7.41 -20.16
C TYR A 27 -23.96 7.86 -21.32
N ASP A 28 -24.27 9.15 -21.36
CA ASP A 28 -24.87 9.76 -22.55
C ASP A 28 -23.90 9.76 -23.75
N GLU A 29 -24.43 9.89 -24.97
CA GLU A 29 -23.63 9.84 -26.20
C GLU A 29 -22.62 11.00 -26.31
N THR A 30 -22.90 12.17 -25.70
CA THR A 30 -21.94 13.29 -25.67
C THR A 30 -20.71 12.92 -24.88
N SER A 31 -20.91 12.24 -23.75
CA SER A 31 -19.84 11.72 -22.90
C SER A 31 -19.01 10.64 -23.57
N TYR A 32 -19.62 9.68 -24.26
CA TYR A 32 -18.86 8.69 -25.06
C TYR A 32 -18.01 9.36 -26.14
N ALA A 33 -18.57 10.35 -26.86
CA ALA A 33 -17.83 11.08 -27.88
C ALA A 33 -16.67 11.91 -27.30
N ALA A 34 -16.81 12.44 -26.08
CA ALA A 34 -15.74 13.12 -25.37
C ALA A 34 -14.63 12.15 -24.95
N ILE A 35 -14.97 10.96 -24.47
CA ILE A 35 -14.00 9.88 -24.16
C ILE A 35 -13.21 9.50 -25.43
N ASP A 36 -13.87 9.36 -26.58
CA ASP A 36 -13.17 9.11 -27.86
C ASP A 36 -12.20 10.23 -28.24
N ARG A 37 -12.53 11.50 -27.94
CA ARG A 37 -11.63 12.63 -28.18
C ARG A 37 -10.45 12.63 -27.21
N ILE A 38 -10.67 12.30 -25.94
CA ILE A 38 -9.61 12.14 -24.94
C ILE A 38 -8.58 11.11 -25.41
N PHE A 39 -9.00 9.89 -25.78
CA PHE A 39 -8.04 8.86 -26.22
C PHE A 39 -7.30 9.24 -27.50
N ARG A 40 -7.94 9.94 -28.45
CA ARG A 40 -7.24 10.50 -29.62
C ARG A 40 -6.16 11.51 -29.25
N LEU A 41 -6.37 12.32 -28.20
CA LEU A 41 -5.35 13.23 -27.69
C LEU A 41 -4.20 12.45 -27.04
N LEU A 42 -4.52 11.45 -26.22
CA LEU A 42 -3.52 10.60 -25.55
C LEU A 42 -2.67 9.81 -26.54
N HIS A 43 -3.23 9.35 -27.66
CA HIS A 43 -2.49 8.64 -28.70
C HIS A 43 -1.34 9.45 -29.33
N ARG A 44 -1.29 10.77 -29.11
CA ARG A 44 -0.18 11.65 -29.51
C ARG A 44 1.03 11.55 -28.58
N LEU A 45 0.84 11.00 -27.38
CA LEU A 45 1.87 10.83 -26.36
C LEU A 45 2.46 9.40 -26.39
N GLU A 46 3.75 9.27 -26.07
CA GLU A 46 4.38 7.98 -25.81
C GLU A 46 3.61 7.26 -24.68
N PRO A 47 3.12 6.03 -24.90
CA PRO A 47 2.46 5.28 -23.85
C PRO A 47 3.48 4.79 -22.81
N GLY A 48 2.99 4.36 -21.66
CA GLY A 48 3.79 3.74 -20.61
C GLY A 48 4.41 2.40 -21.05
N PRO A 49 5.20 1.75 -20.18
CA PRO A 49 6.01 0.56 -20.53
C PRO A 49 5.23 -0.62 -21.13
N GLU A 50 3.94 -0.74 -20.85
CA GLU A 50 3.06 -1.79 -21.42
C GLU A 50 2.40 -1.37 -22.75
N ASN A 51 2.74 -0.19 -23.28
CA ASN A 51 2.18 0.44 -24.49
C ASN A 51 0.65 0.65 -24.50
N THR A 52 0.00 0.53 -23.34
CA THR A 52 -1.46 0.56 -23.21
C THR A 52 -1.95 1.66 -22.27
N SER A 53 -1.07 2.44 -21.66
CA SER A 53 -1.45 3.42 -20.64
C SER A 53 -0.77 4.78 -20.78
N TRP A 54 -1.38 5.81 -20.22
CA TRP A 54 -0.84 7.17 -20.13
C TRP A 54 -1.08 7.72 -18.73
N GLU A 55 -0.11 8.48 -18.22
CA GLU A 55 -0.23 9.21 -16.96
C GLU A 55 0.16 10.67 -17.13
N LEU A 56 -0.57 11.55 -16.45
CA LEU A 56 -0.36 12.99 -16.43
C LEU A 56 -1.06 13.61 -15.21
N TRP A 57 -0.66 14.82 -14.86
CA TRP A 57 -1.31 15.65 -13.85
C TRP A 57 -2.18 16.72 -14.52
N LEU A 58 -3.45 16.77 -14.13
CA LEU A 58 -4.42 17.77 -14.57
C LEU A 58 -4.61 18.83 -13.47
N ARG A 59 -4.80 20.09 -13.87
CA ARG A 59 -4.99 21.22 -12.96
C ARG A 59 -6.40 21.80 -13.11
N ALA A 60 -7.01 22.16 -12.00
CA ALA A 60 -8.24 22.97 -11.98
C ALA A 60 -8.12 24.10 -10.96
N GLU A 61 -8.81 25.21 -11.21
CA GLU A 61 -8.96 26.27 -10.20
C GLU A 61 -9.80 25.77 -9.02
N ARG A 62 -9.47 26.23 -7.81
CA ARG A 62 -10.23 25.93 -6.59
C ARG A 62 -11.70 26.32 -6.71
N GLY A 63 -12.00 27.45 -7.36
CA GLY A 63 -13.35 28.01 -7.38
C GLY A 63 -13.63 28.87 -6.15
N THR A 64 -14.89 29.22 -5.95
CA THR A 64 -15.41 29.93 -4.78
C THR A 64 -16.05 28.96 -3.80
N ILE A 65 -16.47 29.44 -2.64
CA ILE A 65 -17.12 28.62 -1.62
C ILE A 65 -18.47 28.08 -2.11
N GLU A 66 -19.14 28.80 -3.02
CA GLU A 66 -20.38 28.36 -3.65
C GLU A 66 -20.17 27.18 -4.61
N ASP A 67 -18.97 27.06 -5.21
CA ASP A 67 -18.61 25.87 -5.99
C ASP A 67 -18.41 24.64 -5.08
N PHE A 68 -18.08 24.85 -3.80
CA PHE A 68 -17.86 23.78 -2.82
C PHE A 68 -19.17 23.18 -2.29
N GLY A 69 -20.19 24.00 -2.09
CA GLY A 69 -21.54 23.55 -1.72
C GLY A 69 -22.41 24.67 -1.18
N SER A 70 -23.64 24.33 -0.77
CA SER A 70 -24.52 25.25 -0.03
C SER A 70 -24.33 25.05 1.47
N PHE A 71 -24.04 26.15 2.17
CA PHE A 71 -24.03 26.16 3.64
C PHE A 71 -25.39 25.77 4.22
N GLU A 72 -26.50 26.25 3.64
CA GLU A 72 -27.84 25.93 4.15
C GLU A 72 -28.14 24.43 4.03
N GLU A 73 -27.80 23.80 2.91
CA GLU A 73 -28.00 22.36 2.69
C GLU A 73 -27.13 21.52 3.61
N LEU A 74 -25.82 21.81 3.67
CA LEU A 74 -24.89 21.07 4.52
C LEU A 74 -25.19 21.21 6.01
N ARG A 75 -25.70 22.38 6.44
CA ARG A 75 -26.18 22.57 7.80
C ARG A 75 -27.48 21.81 8.07
N ALA A 76 -28.43 21.81 7.12
CA ALA A 76 -29.67 21.04 7.25
C ALA A 76 -29.40 19.53 7.36
N ASP A 77 -28.36 19.05 6.66
CA ASP A 77 -27.89 17.67 6.72
C ASP A 77 -27.02 17.36 7.95
N GLY A 78 -26.72 18.37 8.79
CA GLY A 78 -25.91 18.22 10.00
C GLY A 78 -24.42 17.97 9.73
N GLN A 79 -23.92 18.31 8.54
CA GLN A 79 -22.50 18.17 8.18
C GLN A 79 -21.63 19.32 8.72
N VAL A 80 -22.23 20.49 8.96
CA VAL A 80 -21.59 21.67 9.55
C VAL A 80 -22.57 22.41 10.46
N GLU A 81 -22.08 23.04 11.52
CA GLU A 81 -22.87 23.81 12.48
C GLU A 81 -22.86 25.32 12.18
N SER A 82 -21.77 25.81 11.59
CA SER A 82 -21.53 27.24 11.34
C SER A 82 -20.90 27.51 9.98
N PHE A 83 -21.00 28.76 9.50
CA PHE A 83 -20.38 29.16 8.24
C PHE A 83 -18.85 29.14 8.33
N GLU A 84 -18.28 29.46 9.50
CA GLU A 84 -16.83 29.39 9.74
C GLU A 84 -16.29 27.95 9.63
N GLU A 85 -17.04 26.98 10.14
CA GLU A 85 -16.71 25.55 9.96
C GLU A 85 -16.78 25.12 8.49
N PHE A 86 -17.80 25.60 7.76
CA PHE A 86 -17.94 25.34 6.33
C PHE A 86 -16.78 25.93 5.51
N GLU A 87 -16.40 27.17 5.76
CA GLU A 87 -15.24 27.83 5.13
C GLU A 87 -13.92 27.13 5.49
N THR A 88 -13.76 26.73 6.75
CA THR A 88 -12.59 25.96 7.22
C THR A 88 -12.50 24.61 6.51
N TRP A 89 -13.62 23.91 6.33
CA TRP A 89 -13.65 22.64 5.61
C TRP A 89 -13.26 22.83 4.14
N TRP A 90 -13.81 23.85 3.48
CA TRP A 90 -13.47 24.17 2.10
C TRP A 90 -11.96 24.40 1.91
N HIS A 91 -11.35 25.23 2.77
CA HIS A 91 -9.91 25.50 2.72
C HIS A 91 -9.05 24.31 3.13
N SER A 92 -9.55 23.41 3.97
CA SER A 92 -8.85 22.17 4.33
C SER A 92 -8.82 21.15 3.18
N GLU A 93 -9.91 21.07 2.39
CA GLU A 93 -9.98 20.20 1.22
C GLU A 93 -9.24 20.80 0.01
N PHE A 94 -9.30 22.12 -0.15
CA PHE A 94 -8.69 22.86 -1.25
C PHE A 94 -7.82 24.03 -0.73
N PRO A 95 -6.64 23.72 -0.17
CA PRO A 95 -5.79 24.71 0.46
C PRO A 95 -5.18 25.72 -0.52
N GLU A 96 -4.91 25.27 -1.74
CA GLU A 96 -4.27 26.06 -2.79
C GLU A 96 -5.31 26.67 -3.76
N GLU A 97 -4.92 27.74 -4.45
CA GLU A 97 -5.75 28.38 -5.50
C GLU A 97 -6.02 27.45 -6.70
N ALA A 98 -5.21 26.40 -6.85
CA ALA A 98 -5.41 25.36 -7.84
C ALA A 98 -5.26 23.96 -7.23
N ALA A 99 -6.18 23.07 -7.61
CA ALA A 99 -6.12 21.66 -7.30
C ALA A 99 -5.46 20.87 -8.44
N TRP A 100 -4.77 19.81 -8.06
CA TRP A 100 -4.09 18.90 -8.97
C TRP A 100 -4.70 17.51 -8.87
N PHE A 101 -4.88 16.86 -10.02
CA PHE A 101 -5.48 15.54 -10.12
C PHE A 101 -4.58 14.63 -10.94
N HIS A 102 -4.15 13.51 -10.35
CA HIS A 102 -3.48 12.46 -11.10
C HIS A 102 -4.47 11.86 -12.09
N PHE A 103 -4.16 11.93 -13.37
CA PHE A 103 -4.87 11.29 -14.45
C PHE A 103 -4.07 10.08 -14.90
N ALA A 104 -4.75 8.94 -14.98
CA ALA A 104 -4.25 7.78 -15.70
C ALA A 104 -5.33 7.26 -16.64
N ALA A 105 -4.93 6.77 -17.81
CA ALA A 105 -5.85 6.12 -18.73
C ALA A 105 -5.20 4.86 -19.29
N GLY A 106 -6.01 3.82 -19.50
CA GLY A 106 -5.62 2.58 -20.13
C GLY A 106 -6.53 2.22 -21.30
N GLU A 107 -5.99 1.64 -22.36
CA GLU A 107 -6.74 1.12 -23.51
C GLU A 107 -6.25 -0.28 -23.89
N ASP A 108 -7.20 -1.21 -24.05
CA ASP A 108 -6.98 -2.45 -24.80
C ASP A 108 -7.89 -2.46 -26.03
N GLN A 109 -7.29 -2.17 -27.18
CA GLN A 109 -7.99 -2.09 -28.45
C GLN A 109 -8.53 -3.45 -28.92
N LYS A 110 -7.95 -4.57 -28.48
CA LYS A 110 -8.36 -5.91 -28.93
C LYS A 110 -9.72 -6.29 -28.38
N ILE A 111 -10.01 -5.87 -27.15
CA ILE A 111 -11.27 -6.15 -26.46
C ILE A 111 -12.19 -4.92 -26.41
N GLY A 112 -11.78 -3.80 -27.03
CA GLY A 112 -12.53 -2.54 -26.99
C GLY A 112 -12.74 -2.03 -25.56
N TYR A 113 -11.69 -2.09 -24.75
CA TYR A 113 -11.69 -1.67 -23.34
C TYR A 113 -10.92 -0.37 -23.17
N ARG A 114 -11.50 0.57 -22.41
CA ARG A 114 -10.84 1.80 -21.97
C ARG A 114 -11.21 2.07 -20.53
N ALA A 115 -10.23 2.54 -19.76
CA ALA A 115 -10.42 2.98 -18.39
C ALA A 115 -9.77 4.34 -18.19
N ILE A 116 -10.41 5.22 -17.41
CA ILE A 116 -9.84 6.47 -16.95
C ILE A 116 -9.91 6.52 -15.42
N PHE A 117 -8.78 6.87 -14.83
CA PHE A 117 -8.59 7.12 -13.42
C PHE A 117 -8.31 8.60 -13.20
N LEU A 118 -8.95 9.19 -12.19
CA LEU A 118 -8.71 10.57 -11.79
C LEU A 118 -8.61 10.65 -10.27
N GLY A 119 -7.56 11.28 -9.75
CA GLY A 119 -7.26 11.29 -8.31
C GLY A 119 -7.10 9.88 -7.74
N HIS A 120 -6.45 8.98 -8.50
CA HIS A 120 -6.25 7.57 -8.18
C HIS A 120 -7.54 6.72 -8.01
N ARG A 121 -8.69 7.20 -8.53
CA ARG A 121 -9.95 6.44 -8.54
C ARG A 121 -10.40 6.11 -9.96
N HIS A 122 -10.97 4.93 -10.17
CA HIS A 122 -11.54 4.53 -11.45
C HIS A 122 -12.86 5.29 -11.68
N VAL A 123 -12.87 6.24 -12.62
CA VAL A 123 -14.01 7.15 -12.81
C VAL A 123 -14.76 6.91 -14.12
N LEU A 124 -14.12 6.35 -15.15
CA LEU A 124 -14.79 6.04 -16.41
C LEU A 124 -14.33 4.69 -16.96
N GLU A 125 -15.26 3.91 -17.49
CA GLU A 125 -15.02 2.66 -18.18
C GLU A 125 -15.82 2.59 -19.48
N VAL A 126 -15.16 2.24 -20.58
CA VAL A 126 -15.82 1.84 -21.82
C VAL A 126 -15.41 0.39 -22.09
N ASP A 127 -16.37 -0.52 -22.01
CA ASP A 127 -16.17 -1.94 -22.32
C ASP A 127 -17.19 -2.39 -23.36
N SER A 128 -16.72 -2.66 -24.57
CA SER A 128 -17.58 -3.11 -25.69
C SER A 128 -18.31 -4.43 -25.45
N ARG A 129 -17.89 -5.20 -24.43
CA ARG A 129 -18.47 -6.50 -24.08
C ARG A 129 -19.66 -6.37 -23.12
N LYS A 130 -19.88 -5.20 -22.52
CA LYS A 130 -20.96 -4.96 -21.56
C LYS A 130 -22.22 -4.42 -22.24
N GLU A 131 -23.37 -4.83 -21.71
CA GLU A 131 -24.65 -4.26 -22.15
C GLU A 131 -24.80 -2.82 -21.67
N ARG A 132 -25.39 -1.98 -22.53
CA ARG A 132 -25.70 -0.59 -22.18
C ARG A 132 -27.05 -0.52 -21.46
N ALA A 133 -27.14 0.26 -20.37
CA ALA A 133 -28.37 0.51 -19.63
C ALA A 133 -28.81 1.97 -19.71
N PHE A 134 -29.42 2.50 -18.63
CA PHE A 134 -29.86 3.88 -18.58
C PHE A 134 -28.65 4.83 -18.60
N PRO A 135 -28.56 5.76 -19.56
CA PRO A 135 -27.43 6.67 -19.66
C PRO A 135 -27.49 7.74 -18.57
N TYR A 136 -26.39 7.90 -17.85
CA TYR A 136 -26.18 9.02 -16.93
C TYR A 136 -25.56 10.19 -17.68
N ASP A 137 -26.12 11.39 -17.49
CA ASP A 137 -25.54 12.62 -18.01
C ASP A 137 -24.32 13.01 -17.18
N ILE A 138 -23.15 12.83 -17.79
CA ILE A 138 -21.86 13.28 -17.24
C ILE A 138 -21.14 14.18 -18.23
N ALA A 139 -21.88 14.76 -19.19
CA ALA A 139 -21.32 15.58 -20.25
C ALA A 139 -20.53 16.79 -19.73
N PRO A 140 -20.94 17.49 -18.64
CA PRO A 140 -20.13 18.57 -18.06
C PRO A 140 -18.74 18.08 -17.62
N PHE A 141 -18.69 16.93 -16.94
CA PHE A 141 -17.44 16.35 -16.42
C PHE A 141 -16.52 15.87 -17.55
N THR A 142 -17.06 15.16 -18.53
CA THR A 142 -16.26 14.66 -19.66
C THR A 142 -15.80 15.80 -20.59
N ALA A 143 -16.58 16.87 -20.73
CA ALA A 143 -16.17 18.08 -21.45
C ALA A 143 -15.02 18.82 -20.74
N TRP A 144 -15.09 18.95 -19.41
CA TRP A 144 -13.98 19.50 -18.62
C TRP A 144 -12.72 18.63 -18.77
N LEU A 145 -12.87 17.30 -18.62
CA LEU A 145 -11.75 16.36 -18.70
C LEU A 145 -11.08 16.39 -20.08
N GLU A 146 -11.87 16.42 -21.15
CA GLU A 146 -11.37 16.58 -22.52
C GLU A 146 -10.56 17.88 -22.68
N GLY A 147 -11.07 18.99 -22.13
CA GLY A 147 -10.37 20.27 -22.13
C GLY A 147 -9.05 20.21 -21.39
N ALA A 148 -9.06 19.71 -20.16
CA ALA A 148 -7.86 19.60 -19.33
C ALA A 148 -6.78 18.70 -19.96
N VAL A 149 -7.18 17.57 -20.57
CA VAL A 149 -6.26 16.69 -21.30
C VAL A 149 -5.72 17.38 -22.55
N ARG A 150 -6.56 18.06 -23.32
CA ARG A 150 -6.13 18.79 -24.53
C ARG A 150 -5.09 19.85 -24.20
N ASP A 151 -5.36 20.67 -23.18
CA ASP A 151 -4.47 21.75 -22.77
C ASP A 151 -3.15 21.18 -22.25
N THR A 152 -3.20 20.08 -21.48
CA THR A 152 -2.01 19.37 -21.00
C THR A 152 -1.17 18.79 -22.15
N VAL A 153 -1.80 18.11 -23.12
CA VAL A 153 -1.10 17.58 -24.31
C VAL A 153 -0.45 18.71 -25.11
N GLN A 154 -1.11 19.86 -25.24
CA GLN A 154 -0.51 21.04 -25.89
C GLN A 154 0.70 21.59 -25.13
N MET A 155 0.68 21.56 -23.79
CA MET A 155 1.84 21.93 -22.98
C MET A 155 3.00 20.95 -23.13
N VAL A 156 2.72 19.65 -23.27
CA VAL A 156 3.74 18.63 -23.53
C VAL A 156 4.38 18.89 -24.90
N GLU A 157 3.56 19.17 -25.91
CA GLU A 157 4.01 19.50 -27.26
C GLU A 157 4.87 20.77 -27.32
N THR A 158 4.54 21.79 -26.54
CA THR A 158 5.32 23.04 -26.46
C THR A 158 6.49 22.98 -25.47
N GLY A 159 6.63 21.88 -24.72
CA GLY A 159 7.70 21.67 -23.73
C GLY A 159 7.51 22.41 -22.41
N SER A 160 6.40 23.12 -22.20
CA SER A 160 6.14 23.89 -20.97
C SER A 160 5.57 23.04 -19.83
N TYR A 161 5.11 21.82 -20.11
CA TYR A 161 4.47 20.96 -19.13
C TYR A 161 5.39 20.56 -17.97
N GLN A 162 6.63 20.16 -18.28
CA GLN A 162 7.58 19.70 -17.27
C GLN A 162 7.91 20.81 -16.26
N GLU A 163 8.20 22.01 -16.75
CA GLU A 163 8.49 23.16 -15.88
C GLU A 163 7.29 23.50 -14.99
N LEU A 164 6.06 23.43 -15.52
CA LEU A 164 4.85 23.66 -14.74
C LEU A 164 4.73 22.66 -13.59
N VAL A 165 4.84 21.36 -13.85
CA VAL A 165 4.67 20.34 -12.80
C VAL A 165 5.81 20.37 -11.77
N GLU A 166 7.05 20.59 -12.20
CA GLU A 166 8.18 20.69 -11.28
C GLU A 166 8.04 21.88 -10.32
N ARG A 167 7.52 23.01 -10.83
CA ARG A 167 7.31 24.23 -10.07
C ARG A 167 6.08 24.20 -9.18
N GLU A 168 4.96 23.71 -9.69
CA GLU A 168 3.64 23.94 -9.08
C GLU A 168 2.96 22.66 -8.55
N LEU A 169 3.44 21.44 -8.84
CA LEU A 169 2.84 20.22 -8.30
C LEU A 169 3.10 20.16 -6.77
N PRO A 170 2.04 20.12 -5.95
CA PRO A 170 2.17 20.07 -4.51
C PRO A 170 2.95 18.86 -3.99
N ILE A 171 3.64 19.03 -2.87
CA ILE A 171 4.52 18.00 -2.31
C ILE A 171 3.79 16.72 -1.89
N TRP A 172 2.52 16.80 -1.49
CA TRP A 172 1.70 15.63 -1.15
C TRP A 172 1.31 14.77 -2.36
N HIS A 173 1.53 15.26 -3.58
CA HIS A 173 1.36 14.51 -4.81
C HIS A 173 2.67 13.90 -5.35
N ARG A 174 3.80 14.14 -4.68
CA ARG A 174 5.12 13.68 -5.11
C ARG A 174 5.46 12.32 -4.50
N THR A 175 6.29 11.57 -5.24
CA THR A 175 6.90 10.33 -4.76
C THR A 175 8.30 10.61 -4.25
N GLY A 176 8.68 10.04 -3.12
CA GLY A 176 10.02 10.22 -2.56
C GLY A 176 10.30 9.24 -1.44
N THR A 177 11.47 9.34 -0.83
CA THR A 177 11.83 8.51 0.32
C THR A 177 12.26 9.34 1.50
N ILE A 178 12.04 8.83 2.71
CA ILE A 178 12.53 9.42 3.95
C ILE A 178 13.14 8.34 4.83
N LEU A 179 14.19 8.66 5.58
CA LEU A 179 14.71 7.75 6.60
C LEU A 179 13.83 7.79 7.85
N ARG A 180 13.56 6.64 8.45
CA ARG A 180 12.75 6.53 9.68
C ARG A 180 13.28 7.40 10.82
N ARG A 181 14.60 7.54 10.97
CA ARG A 181 15.21 8.44 11.98
C ARG A 181 14.86 9.92 11.76
N ASP A 182 14.69 10.35 10.52
CA ASP A 182 14.36 11.72 10.19
C ASP A 182 12.85 11.95 10.35
N LEU A 183 12.03 10.94 10.02
CA LEU A 183 10.61 10.91 10.40
C LEU A 183 10.44 11.06 11.92
N TRP A 184 11.17 10.27 12.71
CA TRP A 184 11.16 10.35 14.17
C TRP A 184 11.72 11.65 14.74
N ARG A 185 12.54 12.39 13.99
CA ARG A 185 12.99 13.73 14.41
C ARG A 185 11.82 14.72 14.37
N VAL A 186 10.95 14.59 13.37
CA VAL A 186 9.73 15.41 13.25
C VAL A 186 8.66 14.91 14.22
N PHE A 187 8.43 13.60 14.30
CA PHE A 187 7.43 12.98 15.17
C PHE A 187 8.08 12.09 16.24
N PRO A 188 8.69 12.66 17.29
CA PRO A 188 9.34 11.89 18.35
C PRO A 188 8.36 10.95 19.07
N GLN A 189 7.10 11.33 19.19
CA GLN A 189 6.06 10.51 19.80
C GLN A 189 5.84 9.19 19.06
N TRP A 190 6.01 9.14 17.73
CA TRP A 190 5.91 7.89 16.97
C TRP A 190 7.07 6.95 17.26
N LYS A 191 8.24 7.51 17.59
CA LYS A 191 9.37 6.69 18.07
C LYS A 191 9.08 6.13 19.46
N GLU A 192 8.57 6.98 20.35
CA GLU A 192 8.21 6.57 21.72
C GLU A 192 7.16 5.47 21.71
N GLU A 193 6.11 5.59 20.87
CA GLU A 193 5.09 4.55 20.69
C GLU A 193 5.67 3.26 20.13
N PHE A 194 6.50 3.34 19.08
CA PHE A 194 7.14 2.16 18.48
C PHE A 194 8.01 1.37 19.47
N PHE A 195 8.64 2.06 20.43
CA PHE A 195 9.48 1.46 21.46
C PHE A 195 8.81 1.35 22.84
N GLN A 196 7.51 1.65 22.97
CA GLN A 196 6.84 1.89 24.26
C GLN A 196 7.08 0.80 25.31
N ASP A 197 7.17 -0.45 24.86
CA ASP A 197 7.45 -1.60 25.72
C ASP A 197 8.69 -2.39 25.28
N PHE A 198 9.62 -1.81 24.52
CA PHE A 198 10.80 -2.52 23.98
C PHE A 198 12.11 -1.89 24.43
N SER A 199 12.96 -2.66 25.11
CA SER A 199 14.17 -2.12 25.74
C SER A 199 15.34 -1.98 24.76
N GLN A 200 16.22 -1.01 25.03
CA GLN A 200 17.47 -0.84 24.28
C GLN A 200 18.37 -2.09 24.34
N GLN A 201 18.33 -2.83 25.45
CA GLN A 201 19.05 -4.10 25.59
C GLN A 201 18.52 -5.16 24.60
N GLU A 202 17.20 -5.27 24.44
CA GLU A 202 16.61 -6.17 23.44
C GLU A 202 16.96 -5.76 22.01
N VAL A 203 17.02 -4.44 21.72
CA VAL A 203 17.51 -3.92 20.44
C VAL A 203 18.93 -4.41 20.19
N GLU A 204 19.86 -4.16 21.12
CA GLU A 204 21.27 -4.53 20.98
C GLU A 204 21.46 -6.05 20.86
N GLU A 205 20.71 -6.83 21.63
CA GLU A 205 20.71 -8.27 21.54
C GLU A 205 20.23 -8.74 20.16
N PHE A 206 19.15 -8.15 19.62
CA PHE A 206 18.69 -8.49 18.27
C PHE A 206 19.72 -8.09 17.20
N LEU A 207 20.27 -6.88 17.27
CA LEU A 207 21.26 -6.42 16.28
C LEU A 207 22.50 -7.33 16.22
N THR A 208 22.90 -7.91 17.36
CA THR A 208 24.07 -8.78 17.47
C THR A 208 23.79 -10.26 17.19
N SER A 209 22.60 -10.76 17.56
CA SER A 209 22.25 -12.19 17.44
C SER A 209 21.47 -12.54 16.16
N ALA A 210 20.77 -11.57 15.55
CA ALA A 210 19.91 -11.85 14.42
C ALA A 210 20.72 -12.23 13.17
N VAL A 211 20.40 -13.41 12.65
CA VAL A 211 20.97 -14.00 11.44
C VAL A 211 19.89 -14.13 10.37
N GLY A 212 20.30 -13.86 9.12
CA GLY A 212 19.45 -13.93 7.94
C GLY A 212 19.05 -15.35 7.56
N TYR A 213 18.02 -15.43 6.73
CA TYR A 213 17.62 -16.65 6.04
C TYR A 213 18.36 -16.78 4.70
N PRO A 214 18.87 -17.98 4.32
CA PRO A 214 18.86 -19.22 5.08
C PRO A 214 19.86 -19.22 6.25
N LEU A 215 19.59 -20.02 7.28
CA LEU A 215 20.48 -20.14 8.45
C LEU A 215 21.79 -20.84 8.06
N GLU A 216 22.89 -20.09 7.94
CA GLU A 216 24.20 -20.63 7.50
C GLU A 216 24.91 -21.51 8.55
N ASN A 217 24.65 -21.29 9.84
CA ASN A 217 25.24 -22.10 10.90
C ASN A 217 24.78 -23.56 10.78
N ASN A 218 25.66 -24.55 10.93
CA ASN A 218 25.31 -25.97 10.86
C ASN A 218 24.55 -26.52 12.10
N LYS A 219 24.33 -25.70 13.14
CA LYS A 219 23.52 -26.12 14.29
C LYS A 219 22.09 -26.40 13.83
N ARG A 220 21.62 -27.62 14.03
CA ARG A 220 20.28 -28.08 13.67
C ARG A 220 19.69 -28.92 14.79
N LEU A 221 18.36 -28.95 14.86
CA LEU A 221 17.65 -29.96 15.60
C LEU A 221 17.69 -31.27 14.78
N PRO A 222 18.04 -32.41 15.37
CA PRO A 222 18.08 -33.69 14.64
C PRO A 222 16.67 -34.16 14.24
N SER A 223 15.66 -33.76 15.02
CA SER A 223 14.26 -34.10 14.84
C SER A 223 13.38 -32.99 15.43
N VAL A 224 12.11 -32.95 15.03
CA VAL A 224 11.09 -32.06 15.59
C VAL A 224 9.80 -32.86 15.76
N THR A 225 9.12 -32.70 16.88
CA THR A 225 7.75 -33.20 17.12
C THR A 225 6.72 -32.07 17.08
N ALA A 226 5.43 -32.41 17.01
CA ALA A 226 4.38 -31.39 17.08
C ALA A 226 4.35 -30.69 18.44
N ASN A 227 4.59 -31.42 19.54
CA ASN A 227 4.70 -30.82 20.88
C ASN A 227 5.90 -29.88 21.00
N GLU A 228 7.06 -30.22 20.43
CA GLU A 228 8.21 -29.29 20.37
C GLU A 228 7.88 -28.03 19.58
N PHE A 229 7.16 -28.15 18.45
CA PHE A 229 6.71 -26.98 17.71
C PHE A 229 5.74 -26.10 18.52
N TYR A 230 4.79 -26.69 19.23
CA TYR A 230 3.90 -25.93 20.13
C TYR A 230 4.68 -25.27 21.27
N HIS A 231 5.69 -25.93 21.81
CA HIS A 231 6.60 -25.35 22.80
C HIS A 231 7.32 -24.11 22.23
N PHE A 232 7.85 -24.18 21.01
CA PHE A 232 8.48 -23.04 20.34
C PHE A 232 7.50 -21.87 20.18
N CYS A 233 6.24 -22.15 19.82
CA CYS A 233 5.20 -21.13 19.75
C CYS A 233 4.92 -20.49 21.13
N ALA A 234 4.80 -21.31 22.17
CA ALA A 234 4.56 -20.86 23.54
C ALA A 234 5.69 -19.97 24.09
N LEU A 235 6.95 -20.24 23.72
CA LEU A 235 8.08 -19.34 24.03
C LEU A 235 7.86 -17.95 23.43
N GLY A 236 7.48 -17.89 22.15
CA GLY A 236 7.16 -16.64 21.47
C GLY A 236 5.99 -15.90 22.12
N TYR A 237 4.86 -16.58 22.33
CA TYR A 237 3.67 -15.99 22.95
C TYR A 237 3.94 -15.40 24.33
N ARG A 238 4.72 -16.09 25.17
CA ARG A 238 5.13 -15.59 26.48
C ARG A 238 5.99 -14.34 26.35
N ALA A 239 6.95 -14.33 25.43
CA ALA A 239 7.84 -13.17 25.22
C ALA A 239 7.10 -11.94 24.70
N MET A 240 6.05 -12.13 23.92
CA MET A 240 5.19 -11.05 23.42
C MET A 240 4.09 -10.62 24.42
N GLY A 241 3.97 -11.28 25.57
CA GLY A 241 2.95 -10.97 26.57
C GLY A 241 1.54 -11.36 26.17
N TYR A 242 1.37 -12.36 25.30
CA TYR A 242 0.05 -12.80 24.84
C TYR A 242 -0.75 -13.42 25.99
N THR A 243 -2.07 -13.34 25.90
CA THR A 243 -2.97 -13.99 26.87
C THR A 243 -3.01 -15.51 26.65
N GLY A 244 -3.50 -16.25 27.65
CA GLY A 244 -3.64 -17.71 27.53
C GLY A 244 -2.36 -18.51 27.84
N THR A 245 -1.31 -17.87 28.36
CA THR A 245 -0.04 -18.56 28.73
C THR A 245 -0.20 -19.61 29.81
N GLU A 246 -1.33 -19.63 30.53
CA GLU A 246 -1.73 -20.65 31.49
C GLU A 246 -2.26 -21.93 30.85
N LYS A 247 -2.63 -21.90 29.56
CA LYS A 247 -3.13 -23.06 28.80
C LYS A 247 -2.00 -23.99 28.40
N SER A 248 -2.34 -25.21 27.98
CA SER A 248 -1.34 -26.08 27.35
C SER A 248 -0.79 -25.45 26.07
N GLU A 249 0.45 -25.78 25.71
CA GLU A 249 1.15 -25.15 24.58
C GLU A 249 0.40 -25.34 23.25
N LYS A 250 -0.24 -26.50 23.07
CA LYS A 250 -1.12 -26.77 21.92
C LYS A 250 -2.37 -25.89 21.90
N GLU A 251 -2.97 -25.63 23.06
CA GLU A 251 -4.11 -24.72 23.19
C GLU A 251 -3.69 -23.25 22.98
N GLN A 252 -2.48 -22.86 23.40
CA GLN A 252 -1.91 -21.55 23.09
C GLN A 252 -1.76 -21.36 21.58
N TYR A 253 -1.21 -22.35 20.88
CA TYR A 253 -1.15 -22.35 19.42
C TYR A 253 -2.55 -22.22 18.80
N ALA A 254 -3.52 -23.04 19.23
CA ALA A 254 -4.88 -22.98 18.69
C ALA A 254 -5.59 -21.63 18.96
N LEU A 255 -5.24 -20.94 20.05
CA LEU A 255 -5.77 -19.64 20.41
C LEU A 255 -5.28 -18.53 19.48
N HIS A 256 -3.99 -18.55 19.11
CA HIS A 256 -3.31 -17.42 18.46
C HIS A 256 -3.00 -17.64 16.98
N ALA A 257 -2.79 -18.88 16.55
CA ALA A 257 -2.44 -19.23 15.18
C ALA A 257 -3.65 -19.19 14.25
N ASP A 258 -3.43 -19.04 12.94
CA ASP A 258 -4.47 -18.90 11.90
C ASP A 258 -5.57 -19.98 11.97
N GLY A 259 -5.22 -21.20 12.35
CA GLY A 259 -6.18 -22.29 12.54
C GLY A 259 -6.35 -23.20 11.32
N ARG A 260 -5.84 -22.82 10.14
CA ARG A 260 -5.71 -23.72 8.97
C ARG A 260 -4.42 -24.54 9.08
N ASP A 261 -4.29 -25.33 10.15
CA ASP A 261 -3.07 -26.04 10.53
C ASP A 261 -2.74 -27.31 9.72
N GLU A 262 -3.56 -27.63 8.71
CA GLU A 262 -3.40 -28.79 7.84
C GLU A 262 -3.33 -30.14 8.57
N GLY A 263 -4.03 -30.25 9.70
CA GLY A 263 -4.06 -31.47 10.50
C GLY A 263 -2.86 -31.66 11.42
N LEU A 264 -1.99 -30.65 11.57
CA LEU A 264 -0.91 -30.64 12.55
C LEU A 264 -1.41 -31.00 13.97
N SER A 265 -2.54 -30.43 14.38
CA SER A 265 -3.19 -30.72 15.67
C SER A 265 -3.71 -32.14 15.83
N LYS A 266 -3.75 -32.94 14.76
CA LYS A 266 -4.22 -34.32 14.78
C LYS A 266 -3.08 -35.34 14.82
N LEU A 267 -1.82 -34.88 14.75
CA LEU A 267 -0.67 -35.76 14.86
C LEU A 267 -0.52 -36.32 16.27
N ASP A 268 0.16 -37.45 16.37
CA ASP A 268 0.76 -37.89 17.63
C ASP A 268 1.84 -36.88 18.03
N GLY A 269 1.61 -36.21 19.17
CA GLY A 269 2.36 -35.03 19.59
C GLY A 269 3.85 -35.29 19.83
N ASP A 270 4.19 -36.52 20.19
CA ASP A 270 5.54 -36.93 20.58
C ASP A 270 6.26 -37.74 19.50
N SER A 271 5.65 -37.98 18.33
CA SER A 271 6.28 -38.76 17.24
C SER A 271 7.01 -37.85 16.24
N PRO A 272 8.35 -37.90 16.19
CA PRO A 272 9.10 -37.17 15.17
C PRO A 272 8.85 -37.70 13.76
N GLU A 273 8.56 -38.99 13.60
CA GLU A 273 8.26 -39.60 12.30
C GLU A 273 6.91 -39.12 11.76
N ALA A 274 5.90 -38.97 12.63
CA ALA A 274 4.60 -38.41 12.25
C ALA A 274 4.75 -36.96 11.78
N PHE A 275 5.51 -36.16 12.52
CA PHE A 275 5.79 -34.76 12.16
C PHE A 275 6.57 -34.65 10.85
N ALA A 276 7.66 -35.42 10.69
CA ALA A 276 8.48 -35.39 9.46
C ALA A 276 7.68 -35.82 8.23
N ARG A 277 6.84 -36.86 8.36
CA ARG A 277 5.94 -37.29 7.28
C ARG A 277 4.93 -36.20 6.93
N TRP A 278 4.26 -35.63 7.93
CA TRP A 278 3.31 -34.54 7.74
C TRP A 278 3.99 -33.33 7.07
N LEU A 279 5.18 -32.93 7.52
CA LEU A 279 5.92 -31.80 6.96
C LEU A 279 6.16 -31.97 5.46
N LYS A 280 6.48 -33.20 5.03
CA LYS A 280 6.71 -33.54 3.62
C LYS A 280 5.42 -33.65 2.81
N GLU A 281 4.39 -34.28 3.36
CA GLU A 281 3.19 -34.75 2.64
C GLU A 281 1.97 -33.83 2.78
N ARG A 282 1.99 -32.83 3.68
CA ARG A 282 0.84 -31.95 3.93
C ARG A 282 0.35 -31.24 2.64
N PRO A 283 -0.94 -30.87 2.59
CA PRO A 283 -1.58 -30.28 1.41
C PRO A 283 -0.95 -28.98 0.88
N ARG A 284 -0.29 -28.19 1.74
CA ARG A 284 0.28 -26.85 1.43
C ARG A 284 -0.76 -25.84 0.93
N THR A 285 -2.00 -25.98 1.41
CA THR A 285 -3.13 -25.06 1.18
C THR A 285 -3.54 -24.30 2.44
N GLY A 286 -3.05 -24.71 3.60
CA GLY A 286 -3.24 -24.04 4.89
C GLY A 286 -2.03 -23.22 5.33
N HIS A 287 -2.12 -22.68 6.54
CA HIS A 287 -1.18 -21.73 7.11
C HIS A 287 -0.69 -22.18 8.51
N PRO A 288 -0.11 -23.40 8.64
CA PRO A 288 0.27 -23.94 9.94
C PRO A 288 1.37 -23.12 10.64
N TRP A 289 2.10 -22.31 9.89
CA TRP A 289 3.18 -21.48 10.40
C TRP A 289 2.75 -20.09 10.84
N GLU A 290 1.55 -19.62 10.46
CA GLU A 290 1.00 -18.33 10.88
C GLU A 290 0.61 -18.42 12.36
N VAL A 291 1.60 -18.26 13.23
CA VAL A 291 1.48 -18.42 14.68
C VAL A 291 0.83 -17.21 15.35
N CYS A 292 0.85 -16.06 14.68
CA CYS A 292 0.09 -14.86 15.07
C CYS A 292 -0.83 -14.45 13.93
N ARG A 293 -2.14 -14.54 14.14
CA ARG A 293 -3.15 -14.10 13.17
C ARG A 293 -2.93 -12.65 12.72
N GLY A 294 -3.10 -12.42 11.43
CA GLY A 294 -3.07 -11.12 10.81
C GLY A 294 -3.68 -11.18 9.41
N GLY A 295 -3.76 -10.03 8.75
CA GLY A 295 -4.03 -9.99 7.31
C GLY A 295 -2.85 -10.52 6.51
N ASN A 296 -2.96 -10.49 5.18
CA ASN A 296 -1.92 -10.98 4.26
C ASN A 296 -0.51 -10.43 4.51
N SER A 297 -0.38 -9.28 5.17
CA SER A 297 0.91 -8.63 5.47
C SER A 297 1.19 -8.43 6.96
N THR A 298 0.27 -8.76 7.87
CA THR A 298 0.37 -8.42 9.31
C THR A 298 0.37 -9.64 10.25
N HIS A 299 0.56 -10.84 9.71
CA HIS A 299 0.79 -12.06 10.49
C HIS A 299 2.27 -12.21 10.86
N ILE A 300 2.55 -13.08 11.83
CA ILE A 300 3.91 -13.56 12.13
C ILE A 300 3.93 -15.06 11.86
N ASP A 301 4.91 -15.50 11.07
CA ASP A 301 5.18 -16.90 10.84
C ASP A 301 6.31 -17.41 11.74
N CYS A 302 6.17 -18.66 12.21
CA CYS A 302 7.24 -19.47 12.74
C CYS A 302 7.32 -20.76 11.91
N ILE A 303 8.20 -20.77 10.92
CA ILE A 303 8.28 -21.84 9.92
C ILE A 303 9.31 -22.87 10.39
N VAL A 304 8.94 -24.15 10.44
CA VAL A 304 9.91 -25.24 10.58
C VAL A 304 10.50 -25.56 9.21
N HIS A 305 11.79 -25.29 9.04
CA HIS A 305 12.54 -25.60 7.83
C HIS A 305 13.42 -26.84 8.04
N GLN A 306 13.54 -27.68 7.02
CA GLN A 306 14.41 -28.86 7.01
C GLN A 306 15.45 -28.74 5.88
N ASP A 307 16.71 -29.02 6.19
CA ASP A 307 17.79 -29.15 5.21
C ASP A 307 18.60 -30.44 5.44
N ALA A 308 19.75 -30.57 4.77
CA ALA A 308 20.61 -31.75 4.86
C ALA A 308 21.21 -31.99 6.27
N HIS A 309 21.24 -30.97 7.12
CA HIS A 309 21.83 -31.03 8.46
C HIS A 309 20.78 -31.23 9.56
N GLY A 310 19.48 -31.10 9.26
CA GLY A 310 18.37 -31.28 10.19
C GLY A 310 17.35 -30.15 10.09
N TYR A 311 16.76 -29.76 11.22
CA TYR A 311 15.70 -28.75 11.29
C TYR A 311 16.17 -27.45 11.96
N TYR A 312 15.57 -26.34 11.56
CA TYR A 312 15.69 -25.04 12.20
C TYR A 312 14.41 -24.22 12.00
N LEU A 313 14.24 -23.14 12.76
CA LEU A 313 13.08 -22.26 12.66
C LEU A 313 13.39 -20.99 11.88
N VAL A 314 12.39 -20.49 11.18
CA VAL A 314 12.42 -19.20 10.50
C VAL A 314 11.27 -18.35 11.01
N VAL A 315 11.60 -17.27 11.70
CA VAL A 315 10.60 -16.25 12.06
C VAL A 315 10.42 -15.30 10.87
N ALA A 316 9.18 -14.95 10.53
CA ALA A 316 8.89 -13.93 9.51
C ALA A 316 7.79 -13.00 10.00
N GLY A 317 8.01 -11.69 9.88
CA GLY A 317 7.05 -10.67 10.30
C GLY A 317 7.61 -9.29 9.97
N LEU A 318 7.31 -8.79 8.77
CA LEU A 318 7.91 -7.56 8.24
C LEU A 318 7.05 -6.32 8.43
N ALA A 319 5.75 -6.46 8.75
CA ALA A 319 4.89 -5.31 9.03
C ALA A 319 5.47 -4.45 10.14
N GLU A 320 5.42 -3.13 9.95
CA GLU A 320 5.88 -2.14 10.92
C GLU A 320 5.24 -2.40 12.30
N THR A 321 3.91 -2.59 12.32
CA THR A 321 3.10 -2.87 13.51
C THR A 321 3.40 -4.18 14.22
N ARG A 322 4.10 -5.11 13.56
CA ARG A 322 4.49 -6.43 14.10
C ARG A 322 5.98 -6.55 14.39
N THR A 323 6.76 -5.49 14.15
CA THR A 323 8.23 -5.53 14.24
C THR A 323 8.70 -5.99 15.62
N ILE A 324 8.20 -5.35 16.67
CA ILE A 324 8.62 -5.64 18.05
C ILE A 324 8.24 -7.07 18.45
N GLU A 325 7.04 -7.53 18.07
CA GLU A 325 6.58 -8.89 18.31
C GLU A 325 7.44 -9.92 17.59
N ALA A 326 7.74 -9.72 16.30
CA ALA A 326 8.58 -10.63 15.53
C ALA A 326 10.01 -10.72 16.08
N VAL A 327 10.59 -9.58 16.49
CA VAL A 327 11.90 -9.50 17.13
C VAL A 327 11.90 -10.26 18.47
N ARG A 328 10.88 -10.06 19.30
CA ARG A 328 10.74 -10.77 20.59
C ARG A 328 10.57 -12.26 20.41
N PHE A 329 9.78 -12.68 19.44
CA PHE A 329 9.60 -14.08 19.10
C PHE A 329 10.94 -14.71 18.73
N PHE A 330 11.69 -14.07 17.84
CA PHE A 330 13.04 -14.52 17.47
C PHE A 330 13.97 -14.61 18.69
N LEU A 331 14.04 -13.56 19.52
CA LEU A 331 14.89 -13.53 20.70
C LEU A 331 14.50 -14.63 21.71
N ALA A 332 13.22 -14.93 21.87
CA ALA A 332 12.76 -16.00 22.75
C ALA A 332 13.30 -17.38 22.33
N LEU A 333 13.23 -17.67 21.02
CA LEU A 333 13.77 -18.90 20.45
C LEU A 333 15.30 -18.95 20.56
N TYR A 334 15.96 -17.83 20.24
CA TYR A 334 17.40 -17.70 20.31
C TYR A 334 17.93 -17.93 21.74
N ARG A 335 17.31 -17.30 22.74
CA ARG A 335 17.65 -17.44 24.17
C ARG A 335 17.40 -18.87 24.68
N ALA A 336 16.41 -19.57 24.14
CA ALA A 336 16.16 -20.98 24.42
C ALA A 336 17.15 -21.94 23.71
N GLY A 337 18.08 -21.40 22.91
CA GLY A 337 19.10 -22.17 22.20
C GLY A 337 18.57 -22.91 20.96
N VAL A 338 17.35 -22.59 20.52
CA VAL A 338 16.74 -23.15 19.30
C VAL A 338 17.49 -22.61 18.08
N PRO A 339 17.90 -23.46 17.12
CA PRO A 339 18.43 -22.98 15.84
C PRO A 339 17.37 -22.17 15.10
N VAL A 340 17.57 -20.86 14.99
CA VAL A 340 16.58 -19.93 14.42
C VAL A 340 17.27 -18.85 13.59
N CYS A 341 16.63 -18.46 12.49
CA CYS A 341 16.92 -17.22 11.76
C CYS A 341 15.65 -16.39 11.60
N ILE A 342 15.77 -15.16 11.14
CA ILE A 342 14.63 -14.27 10.86
C ILE A 342 14.67 -13.79 9.40
N ARG A 343 13.52 -13.76 8.71
CA ARG A 343 13.44 -13.17 7.36
C ARG A 343 13.58 -11.65 7.43
N ASN A 344 14.08 -11.05 6.35
CA ASN A 344 14.25 -9.59 6.23
C ASN A 344 15.04 -8.98 7.38
N THR A 345 16.12 -9.67 7.80
CA THR A 345 16.91 -9.27 8.97
C THR A 345 17.45 -7.85 8.83
N GLU A 346 17.97 -7.49 7.66
CA GLU A 346 18.59 -6.19 7.46
C GLU A 346 17.56 -5.06 7.46
N GLU A 347 16.36 -5.31 6.93
CA GLU A 347 15.24 -4.37 6.98
C GLU A 347 14.74 -4.17 8.42
N LEU A 348 14.61 -5.24 9.21
CA LEU A 348 14.25 -5.14 10.62
C LEU A 348 15.33 -4.42 11.44
N LYS A 349 16.62 -4.69 11.20
CA LYS A 349 17.74 -3.96 11.82
C LYS A 349 17.72 -2.47 11.42
N ALA A 350 17.50 -2.18 10.15
CA ALA A 350 17.40 -0.81 9.66
C ALA A 350 16.21 -0.08 10.32
N ARG A 351 15.08 -0.75 10.52
CA ARG A 351 13.92 -0.18 11.21
C ARG A 351 14.23 0.17 12.66
N LEU A 352 14.78 -0.77 13.43
CA LEU A 352 15.14 -0.56 14.84
C LEU A 352 16.19 0.55 15.03
N THR A 353 17.09 0.73 14.06
CA THR A 353 18.14 1.78 14.09
C THR A 353 17.70 3.11 13.48
N GLY A 354 16.50 3.15 12.88
CA GLY A 354 15.98 4.32 12.13
C GLY A 354 16.67 4.55 10.78
N ALA A 355 17.48 3.59 10.30
CA ALA A 355 18.13 3.63 8.99
C ALA A 355 17.22 3.13 7.86
N GLU A 356 16.05 2.57 8.16
CA GLU A 356 15.06 2.15 7.16
C GLU A 356 14.60 3.33 6.32
N SER A 357 14.54 3.11 5.00
CA SER A 357 13.94 4.04 4.05
C SER A 357 12.47 3.71 3.90
N ILE A 358 11.61 4.71 4.12
CA ILE A 358 10.16 4.65 3.96
C ILE A 358 9.79 5.35 2.65
N GLY A 359 8.95 4.70 1.84
CA GLY A 359 8.44 5.27 0.60
C GLY A 359 7.29 6.25 0.84
N ILE A 360 7.48 7.50 0.47
CA ILE A 360 6.42 8.50 0.39
C ILE A 360 5.69 8.34 -0.94
N VAL A 361 4.39 8.07 -0.88
CA VAL A 361 3.51 7.93 -2.05
C VAL A 361 2.45 9.03 -2.10
N PRO A 362 1.99 9.42 -3.31
CA PRO A 362 1.03 10.50 -3.48
C PRO A 362 -0.27 10.31 -2.69
N GLU A 363 -0.88 11.41 -2.23
CA GLU A 363 -2.23 11.41 -1.64
C GLU A 363 -3.23 10.71 -2.56
N GLY A 364 -4.05 9.81 -2.01
CA GLY A 364 -5.00 8.98 -2.77
C GLY A 364 -4.42 7.64 -3.23
N VAL A 365 -3.10 7.44 -3.18
CA VAL A 365 -2.49 6.11 -3.32
C VAL A 365 -2.51 5.41 -1.98
N PHE A 366 -3.06 4.19 -1.96
CA PHE A 366 -3.01 3.33 -0.77
C PHE A 366 -1.54 2.93 -0.49
N PRO A 367 -0.98 3.25 0.68
CA PRO A 367 0.45 3.06 0.98
C PRO A 367 0.77 1.61 1.34
N ALA A 368 0.48 0.69 0.42
CA ALA A 368 0.90 -0.71 0.50
C ALA A 368 1.22 -1.23 -0.89
N TYR A 369 2.17 -2.15 -0.97
CA TYR A 369 2.57 -2.80 -2.23
C TYR A 369 3.02 -1.82 -3.32
N CYS A 370 3.63 -0.70 -2.93
CA CYS A 370 4.01 0.38 -3.86
C CYS A 370 5.44 0.24 -4.43
N HIS A 371 6.03 -0.96 -4.40
CA HIS A 371 7.42 -1.23 -4.79
C HIS A 371 7.75 -0.72 -6.20
N ASP A 372 6.82 -0.84 -7.16
CA ASP A 372 7.03 -0.43 -8.55
C ASP A 372 7.26 1.09 -8.72
N ARG A 373 6.89 1.88 -7.72
CA ARG A 373 7.15 3.33 -7.69
C ARG A 373 8.58 3.67 -7.26
N PHE A 374 9.37 2.69 -6.82
CA PHE A 374 10.73 2.88 -6.30
C PHE A 374 11.73 1.99 -7.03
N PRO A 375 11.87 2.13 -8.36
CA PRO A 375 12.72 1.24 -9.15
C PRO A 375 14.19 1.30 -8.69
N GLY A 376 14.74 0.14 -8.35
CA GLY A 376 16.13 0.01 -7.88
C GLY A 376 16.33 0.34 -6.40
N GLU A 377 15.26 0.65 -5.66
CA GLU A 377 15.32 0.85 -4.21
C GLU A 377 14.63 -0.33 -3.49
N SER A 378 15.17 -0.74 -2.35
CA SER A 378 14.55 -1.76 -1.49
C SER A 378 13.69 -1.08 -0.43
N ILE A 379 12.42 -0.80 -0.78
CA ILE A 379 11.46 -0.15 0.11
C ILE A 379 10.39 -1.16 0.53
N VAL A 380 10.20 -1.33 1.83
CA VAL A 380 9.26 -2.31 2.40
C VAL A 380 8.14 -1.68 3.23
N ASP A 381 8.26 -0.38 3.53
CA ASP A 381 7.26 0.40 4.24
C ASP A 381 6.92 1.67 3.46
N PHE A 382 5.66 2.06 3.50
CA PHE A 382 5.14 3.16 2.69
C PHE A 382 4.19 4.03 3.51
N MET A 383 4.13 5.31 3.17
CA MET A 383 3.17 6.24 3.77
C MET A 383 2.78 7.34 2.80
N ASN A 384 1.61 7.93 2.99
CA ASN A 384 1.32 9.25 2.44
C ASN A 384 2.01 10.32 3.30
N LEU A 385 2.34 11.46 2.71
CA LEU A 385 2.94 12.57 3.45
C LEU A 385 1.91 13.13 4.46
N PRO A 386 2.20 13.15 5.78
CA PRO A 386 1.27 13.67 6.78
C PRO A 386 0.97 15.15 6.53
N ARG A 387 -0.27 15.58 6.79
CA ARG A 387 -0.66 16.99 6.73
C ARG A 387 -0.04 17.80 7.88
N GLU A 388 0.08 17.21 9.06
CA GLU A 388 0.75 17.81 10.19
C GLU A 388 2.26 17.97 9.92
N ARG A 389 2.81 19.17 10.15
CA ARG A 389 4.26 19.48 9.99
C ARG A 389 4.84 19.05 8.64
N GLN A 390 4.00 19.07 7.60
CA GLN A 390 4.34 18.60 6.25
C GLN A 390 5.59 19.27 5.67
N ASP A 391 5.66 20.61 5.75
CA ASP A 391 6.80 21.41 5.26
C ASP A 391 8.10 21.09 5.98
N GLU A 392 8.03 20.68 7.25
CA GLU A 392 9.20 20.29 8.00
C GLU A 392 9.68 18.91 7.58
N LEU A 393 8.76 17.95 7.44
CA LEU A 393 9.07 16.60 7.01
C LEU A 393 9.65 16.58 5.58
N ALA A 394 9.09 17.38 4.68
CA ALA A 394 9.51 17.47 3.28
C ALA A 394 10.99 17.85 3.10
N LYS A 395 11.60 18.53 4.07
CA LYS A 395 13.03 18.90 4.06
C LYS A 395 13.96 17.70 4.22
N TYR A 396 13.45 16.60 4.79
CA TYR A 396 14.20 15.35 4.95
C TYR A 396 13.93 14.33 3.84
N CYS A 397 12.94 14.59 2.99
CA CYS A 397 12.59 13.71 1.89
C CYS A 397 13.58 13.84 0.72
N ARG A 398 13.95 12.68 0.15
CA ARG A 398 14.57 12.58 -1.16
C ARG A 398 13.49 12.35 -2.21
N TRP A 399 13.14 13.39 -2.95
CA TRP A 399 12.11 13.32 -3.98
C TRP A 399 12.63 12.64 -5.25
N GLN A 400 11.78 11.80 -5.84
CA GLN A 400 12.03 11.25 -7.17
C GLN A 400 11.69 12.29 -8.25
N PRO A 401 12.26 12.16 -9.45
CA PRO A 401 11.79 12.93 -10.61
C PRO A 401 10.30 12.70 -10.85
N ILE A 402 9.58 13.77 -11.18
CA ILE A 402 8.17 13.67 -11.56
C ILE A 402 8.10 13.01 -12.95
N PRO A 403 7.39 11.88 -13.12
CA PRO A 403 7.18 11.31 -14.44
C PRO A 403 6.41 12.31 -15.32
N VAL A 404 6.98 12.64 -16.48
CA VAL A 404 6.36 13.53 -17.47
C VAL A 404 6.18 12.80 -18.79
N PRO A 405 5.00 12.88 -19.43
CA PRO A 405 4.78 12.27 -20.73
C PRO A 405 5.59 12.96 -21.82
N ARG A 406 5.83 12.25 -22.91
CA ARG A 406 6.55 12.74 -24.09
C ARG A 406 5.67 12.61 -25.32
N MET A 407 5.92 13.43 -26.33
CA MET A 407 5.29 13.27 -27.65
C MET A 407 5.81 12.00 -28.32
N LYS A 408 4.92 11.25 -29.00
CA LYS A 408 5.35 10.16 -29.89
C LYS A 408 6.25 10.70 -30.98
N LYS A 409 7.24 9.91 -31.39
CA LYS A 409 8.07 10.27 -32.55
C LYS A 409 7.27 10.04 -33.83
N GLU A 410 7.50 10.89 -34.83
CA GLU A 410 6.87 10.72 -36.15
C GLU A 410 7.18 9.32 -36.72
N GLY A 411 6.12 8.56 -37.05
CA GLY A 411 6.23 7.23 -37.66
C GLY A 411 6.04 6.04 -36.71
N GLU A 412 5.83 6.26 -35.41
CA GLU A 412 5.51 5.19 -34.46
C GLU A 412 4.00 4.93 -34.40
N THR A 413 3.55 3.76 -34.84
CA THR A 413 2.18 3.28 -34.57
C THR A 413 2.05 2.86 -33.09
N PRO A 414 0.88 3.06 -32.45
CA PRO A 414 0.58 2.50 -31.14
C PRO A 414 0.84 0.98 -31.07
#